data_AF-A0A352KSZ1-F1
#
_entry.id   AF-A0A352KSZ1-F1
#
_cell.length_a   1.000
_cell.length_b   1.000
_cell.length_c   1.000
_cell.angle_alpha   90.00
_cell.angle_beta   90.00
_cell.angle_gamma   90.00
#
_symmetry.space_group_name_H-M   'P 1'
#
loop_
_entity.id
_entity.type
_entity.pdbx_description
1 polymer ?
#
loop_
_entity_poly.entity_id
_entity_poly.type
_entity_poly.pdbx_seq_one_letter_code
_entity_poly.pdbx_strand_id
1 'polypeptide(L)'
;MTKTTTLVLTFAAAIVISAVIAFILLGGESILAPAIEKSSKNSQAPIRSSRLIISPKEYDFGKIKQSGGVVSTSFRVFNNGSEDVIIEGVPTSCSCTSAEISKQAIKFGETAELKVMFDPNYHYESDGRFFRTTTIKSNAQGEDPEVKIWVEVEYDLGKDKLKFPPKE
;
A
#
# COMPACT_ATOMS: atom_id res chain seq x y z
N MET A 1 -0.79 -23.93 70.55
CA MET A 1 0.27 -23.01 70.05
C MET A 1 -0.26 -22.49 68.72
N THR A 2 -0.63 -21.24 68.51
CA THR A 2 -0.17 -19.94 69.02
C THR A 2 -1.37 -19.05 69.44
N LYS A 3 -1.15 -18.25 70.48
CA LYS A 3 -2.08 -17.23 71.03
C LYS A 3 -1.88 -15.91 70.32
N THR A 4 -2.93 -15.08 70.26
CA THR A 4 -3.02 -13.59 70.48
C THR A 4 -4.25 -13.05 69.71
N THR A 5 -5.11 -12.13 70.15
CA THR A 5 -5.18 -11.13 71.23
C THR A 5 -6.60 -10.54 71.16
N THR A 6 -7.44 -10.68 72.21
CA THR A 6 -7.83 -9.61 73.17
C THR A 6 -8.90 -8.65 72.59
N LEU A 7 -10.18 -8.71 72.96
CA LEU A 7 -10.83 -8.32 74.23
C LEU A 7 -11.43 -6.89 74.10
N VAL A 8 -12.75 -6.80 74.36
CA VAL A 8 -13.42 -5.71 75.11
C VAL A 8 -13.57 -4.36 74.38
N LEU A 9 -14.64 -3.57 74.54
CA LEU A 9 -15.93 -3.63 75.22
C LEU A 9 -16.47 -2.21 75.04
N THR A 10 -17.72 -2.07 74.58
CA THR A 10 -18.71 -1.04 74.97
C THR A 10 -18.38 0.47 74.89
N PHE A 11 -19.48 1.24 74.74
CA PHE A 11 -19.60 2.70 74.83
C PHE A 11 -19.13 3.46 73.56
N ALA A 12 -19.92 4.28 72.89
CA ALA A 12 -21.23 4.82 73.20
C ALA A 12 -21.90 5.23 71.89
N ALA A 13 -23.18 4.91 71.75
CA ALA A 13 -24.06 5.80 71.01
C ALA A 13 -24.08 7.15 71.73
N ALA A 14 -24.15 8.23 70.95
CA ALA A 14 -24.25 9.63 71.32
C ALA A 14 -22.92 10.41 71.35
N ILE A 15 -22.97 11.55 70.65
CA ILE A 15 -22.00 12.66 70.59
C ILE A 15 -20.93 12.56 69.49
N VAL A 16 -21.32 12.36 68.23
CA VAL A 16 -20.60 12.98 67.08
C VAL A 16 -21.58 13.40 65.97
N ILE A 17 -22.68 14.05 66.33
CA ILE A 17 -23.51 14.80 65.35
C ILE A 17 -23.16 16.31 65.36
N SER A 18 -22.25 16.77 66.23
CA SER A 18 -21.84 18.19 66.28
C SER A 18 -20.47 18.51 65.65
N ALA A 19 -19.72 17.52 65.15
CA ALA A 19 -18.38 17.76 64.60
C ALA A 19 -18.30 17.81 63.06
N VAL A 20 -19.44 17.78 62.36
CA VAL A 20 -19.48 17.94 60.88
C VAL A 20 -19.45 19.41 60.47
N ILE A 21 -19.70 20.36 61.38
CA ILE A 21 -19.76 21.79 61.06
C ILE A 21 -18.40 22.51 61.20
N ALA A 22 -17.39 21.90 61.83
CA ALA A 22 -16.08 22.55 62.04
C ALA A 22 -14.98 22.17 61.03
N PHE A 23 -15.17 21.12 60.21
CA PHE A 23 -14.16 20.70 59.23
C PHE A 23 -14.26 21.43 57.87
N ILE A 24 -15.22 22.36 57.72
CA ILE A 24 -15.41 23.17 56.50
C ILE A 24 -14.51 24.44 56.49
N LEU A 25 -13.89 24.83 57.62
CA LEU A 25 -13.19 26.11 57.72
C LEU A 25 -11.68 26.11 57.47
N LEU A 26 -11.04 24.98 57.15
CA LEU A 26 -9.60 24.92 56.86
C LEU A 26 -9.30 24.01 55.66
N GLY A 27 -9.45 24.57 54.45
CA GLY A 27 -8.59 24.20 53.32
C GLY A 27 -8.96 22.96 52.49
N GLY A 28 -10.24 22.72 52.22
CA GLY A 28 -10.64 21.73 51.21
C GLY A 28 -10.13 22.12 49.81
N GLU A 29 -9.28 21.29 49.23
CA GLU A 29 -8.72 21.44 47.89
C GLU A 29 -9.82 21.59 46.84
N SER A 30 -9.63 22.59 45.97
CA SER A 30 -10.44 22.82 44.78
C SER A 30 -10.37 21.62 43.84
N ILE A 31 -11.31 20.68 43.96
CA ILE A 31 -11.59 19.72 42.90
C ILE A 31 -12.36 20.50 41.82
N LEU A 32 -11.61 21.08 40.90
CA LEU A 32 -12.09 21.48 39.59
C LEU A 32 -12.79 20.27 38.96
N ALA A 33 -14.11 20.36 38.80
CA ALA A 33 -14.85 19.45 37.95
C ALA A 33 -14.24 19.51 36.53
N PRO A 34 -13.84 18.39 35.91
CA PRO A 34 -13.48 18.42 34.51
C PRO A 34 -14.75 18.75 33.71
N ALA A 35 -14.65 19.83 32.94
CA ALA A 35 -15.65 20.25 31.98
C ALA A 35 -16.03 19.07 31.08
N ILE A 36 -17.33 18.95 30.78
CA ILE A 36 -17.85 18.09 29.72
C ILE A 36 -17.15 18.51 28.43
N GLU A 37 -16.14 17.73 28.01
CA GLU A 37 -15.46 17.91 26.74
C GLU A 37 -16.48 17.66 25.64
N LYS A 38 -16.74 18.72 24.86
CA LYS A 38 -17.61 18.67 23.70
C LYS A 38 -17.16 17.54 22.78
N SER A 39 -18.02 16.53 22.65
CA SER A 39 -18.26 15.72 21.46
C SER A 39 -17.24 15.93 20.34
N SER A 40 -16.28 15.01 20.25
CA SER A 40 -15.43 14.80 19.09
C SER A 40 -16.28 14.72 17.82
N LYS A 41 -16.38 15.83 17.10
CA LYS A 41 -16.47 15.78 15.64
C LYS A 41 -15.05 15.89 15.13
N ASN A 42 -14.33 14.77 15.19
CA ASN A 42 -13.24 14.55 14.23
C ASN A 42 -13.88 14.41 12.84
N SER A 43 -14.28 15.54 12.27
CA SER A 43 -14.49 15.64 10.83
C SER A 43 -13.10 15.63 10.21
N GLN A 44 -12.50 14.45 10.14
CA GLN A 44 -11.43 14.20 9.19
C GLN A 44 -12.04 14.55 7.83
N ALA A 45 -11.58 15.62 7.19
CA ALA A 45 -11.88 15.82 5.78
C ALA A 45 -11.58 14.50 5.06
N PRO A 46 -12.41 14.07 4.08
CA PRO A 46 -12.16 12.80 3.39
C PRO A 46 -10.72 12.81 2.91
N ILE A 47 -9.93 11.82 3.34
CA ILE A 47 -8.52 11.72 2.97
C ILE A 47 -8.49 11.63 1.45
N ARG A 48 -8.13 12.74 0.81
CA ARG A 48 -7.98 12.76 -0.62
C ARG A 48 -6.74 11.95 -0.95
N SER A 49 -6.95 10.78 -1.53
CA SER A 49 -5.89 9.87 -1.90
C SER A 49 -6.02 9.54 -3.38
N SER A 50 -5.02 9.87 -4.18
CA SER A 50 -4.83 9.29 -5.51
C SER A 50 -4.24 7.89 -5.29
N ARG A 51 -4.83 6.82 -5.85
CA ARG A 51 -4.32 5.45 -5.68
C ARG A 51 -4.60 4.61 -6.90
N LEU A 52 -3.57 3.90 -7.39
CA LEU A 52 -3.71 2.94 -8.46
C LEU A 52 -3.68 1.50 -7.94
N ILE A 53 -4.53 0.66 -8.54
CA ILE A 53 -4.54 -0.79 -8.38
C ILE A 53 -4.34 -1.41 -9.76
N ILE A 54 -3.43 -2.38 -9.86
CA ILE A 54 -3.21 -3.17 -11.07
C ILE A 54 -3.50 -4.64 -10.80
N SER A 55 -4.23 -5.28 -11.72
CA SER A 55 -4.52 -6.71 -11.66
C SER A 55 -4.71 -7.30 -13.06
N PRO A 56 -4.11 -8.47 -13.36
CA PRO A 56 -3.14 -9.20 -12.52
C PRO A 56 -1.82 -8.42 -12.37
N LYS A 57 -0.90 -8.91 -11.51
CA LYS A 57 0.45 -8.34 -11.36
C LYS A 57 1.49 -9.01 -12.24
N GLU A 58 1.16 -10.14 -12.84
CA GLU A 58 2.08 -10.87 -13.69
C GLU A 58 1.36 -11.57 -14.83
N TYR A 59 2.12 -11.84 -15.88
CA TYR A 59 1.70 -12.63 -17.02
C TYR A 59 2.88 -13.50 -17.47
N ASP A 60 2.61 -14.73 -17.90
CA ASP A 60 3.64 -15.64 -18.40
C ASP A 60 3.37 -15.95 -19.87
N PHE A 61 4.30 -15.54 -20.74
CA PHE A 61 4.27 -15.92 -22.16
C PHE A 61 4.70 -17.37 -22.37
N GLY A 62 5.32 -18.00 -21.37
CA GLY A 62 5.94 -19.30 -21.48
C GLY A 62 7.13 -19.26 -22.44
N LYS A 63 7.33 -20.36 -23.15
CA LYS A 63 8.37 -20.48 -24.17
C LYS A 63 7.91 -19.86 -25.49
N ILE A 64 8.64 -18.87 -25.98
CA ILE A 64 8.37 -18.20 -27.26
C ILE A 64 9.52 -18.43 -28.23
N LYS A 65 9.21 -18.47 -29.53
CA LYS A 65 10.21 -18.56 -30.58
C LYS A 65 10.66 -17.17 -31.02
N GLN A 66 11.95 -17.01 -31.28
CA GLN A 66 12.50 -15.81 -31.89
C GLN A 66 11.80 -15.50 -33.23
N SER A 67 11.52 -16.53 -34.04
CA SER A 67 10.78 -16.40 -35.30
C SER A 67 9.32 -15.93 -35.13
N GLY A 68 8.76 -16.04 -33.92
CA GLY A 68 7.38 -15.65 -33.60
C GLY A 68 7.18 -14.14 -33.48
N GLY A 69 8.28 -13.38 -33.41
CA GLY A 69 8.24 -11.93 -33.32
C GLY A 69 7.80 -11.41 -31.95
N VAL A 70 7.35 -10.16 -31.93
CA VAL A 70 6.95 -9.45 -30.70
C VAL A 70 5.69 -10.08 -30.10
N VAL A 71 5.72 -10.34 -28.79
CA VAL A 71 4.55 -10.78 -28.01
C VAL A 71 4.05 -9.64 -27.13
N SER A 72 2.76 -9.65 -26.79
CA SER A 72 2.17 -8.60 -25.95
C SER A 72 1.06 -9.12 -25.04
N THR A 73 0.88 -8.46 -23.91
CA THR A 73 -0.20 -8.68 -22.95
C THR A 73 -0.67 -7.35 -22.36
N SER A 74 -1.85 -7.34 -21.75
CA SER A 74 -2.46 -6.13 -21.20
C SER A 74 -2.88 -6.34 -19.75
N PHE A 75 -2.68 -5.30 -18.93
CA PHE A 75 -3.06 -5.26 -17.53
C PHE A 75 -4.09 -4.17 -17.27
N ARG A 76 -5.10 -4.48 -16.45
CA ARG A 76 -6.11 -3.49 -16.06
C ARG A 76 -5.59 -2.65 -14.91
N VAL A 77 -5.58 -1.34 -15.11
CA VAL A 77 -5.23 -0.34 -14.11
C VAL A 77 -6.51 0.36 -13.66
N PHE A 78 -6.72 0.49 -12.35
CA PHE A 78 -7.90 1.09 -11.77
C PHE A 78 -7.51 2.17 -10.76
N ASN A 79 -8.13 3.35 -10.86
CA ASN A 79 -7.99 4.38 -9.85
C ASN A 79 -9.06 4.18 -8.75
N ASN A 80 -8.64 3.65 -7.60
CA ASN A 80 -9.51 3.42 -6.44
C ASN A 80 -9.51 4.59 -5.44
N GLY A 81 -8.76 5.64 -5.73
CA GLY A 81 -8.58 6.80 -4.87
C GLY A 81 -9.84 7.67 -4.77
N SER A 82 -9.65 8.97 -4.66
CA SER A 82 -10.73 9.97 -4.64
C SER A 82 -10.39 11.20 -5.49
N GLU A 83 -9.24 11.19 -6.16
CA GLU A 83 -8.74 12.23 -7.06
C GLU A 83 -8.24 11.58 -8.35
N ASP A 84 -8.17 12.36 -9.43
CA ASP A 84 -7.65 11.91 -10.71
C ASP A 84 -6.15 11.59 -10.59
N VAL A 85 -5.74 10.48 -11.22
CA VAL A 85 -4.34 10.09 -11.32
C VAL A 85 -3.78 10.52 -12.67
N ILE A 86 -2.68 11.27 -12.65
CA ILE A 86 -1.95 11.70 -13.83
C ILE A 86 -0.71 10.83 -13.98
N ILE A 87 -0.62 10.13 -15.11
CA ILE A 87 0.49 9.25 -15.47
C ILE A 87 1.63 10.10 -16.05
N GLU A 88 2.82 9.93 -15.47
CA GLU A 88 4.05 10.58 -15.90
C GLU A 88 4.83 9.72 -16.91
N GLY A 89 4.75 8.40 -16.75
CA GLY A 89 5.40 7.47 -17.67
C GLY A 89 5.28 6.00 -17.24
N VAL A 90 5.70 5.11 -18.14
CA VAL A 90 5.69 3.66 -17.94
C VAL A 90 7.06 3.05 -18.25
N PRO A 91 8.11 3.37 -17.49
CA PRO A 91 9.44 2.83 -17.73
C PRO A 91 9.45 1.30 -17.67
N THR A 92 10.36 0.70 -18.44
CA THR A 92 10.59 -0.74 -18.50
C THR A 92 11.99 -1.08 -18.00
N SER A 93 12.20 -2.31 -17.53
CA SER A 93 13.51 -2.73 -17.01
C SER A 93 14.55 -3.09 -18.08
N CYS A 94 14.16 -3.10 -19.36
CA CYS A 94 14.99 -3.51 -20.48
C CYS A 94 14.51 -2.86 -21.78
N SER A 95 15.43 -2.53 -22.69
CA SER A 95 15.11 -2.01 -24.03
C SER A 95 14.38 -3.02 -24.93
N CYS A 96 14.51 -4.32 -24.63
CA CYS A 96 13.73 -5.41 -25.21
C CYS A 96 12.23 -5.37 -24.83
N THR A 97 11.85 -4.57 -23.83
CA THR A 97 10.47 -4.44 -23.33
C THR A 97 9.97 -3.02 -23.56
N SER A 98 8.76 -2.90 -24.08
CA SER A 98 8.05 -1.62 -24.26
C SER A 98 6.71 -1.66 -23.54
N ALA A 99 6.23 -0.49 -23.08
CA ALA A 99 4.94 -0.37 -22.41
C ALA A 99 4.19 0.88 -22.87
N GLU A 100 2.87 0.77 -22.97
CA GLU A 100 1.96 1.85 -23.35
C GLU A 100 0.75 1.85 -22.41
N ILE A 101 0.30 3.03 -21.98
CA ILE A 101 -0.90 3.19 -21.16
C ILE A 101 -1.99 3.87 -21.99
N SER A 102 -3.21 3.36 -21.93
CA SER A 102 -4.32 3.84 -22.77
C SER A 102 -4.82 5.24 -22.38
N LYS A 103 -4.46 5.76 -21.20
CA LYS A 103 -4.90 7.05 -20.67
C LYS A 103 -3.77 7.72 -19.88
N GLN A 104 -3.52 9.00 -20.15
CA GLN A 104 -2.59 9.81 -19.36
C GLN A 104 -3.24 10.32 -18.06
N ALA A 105 -4.56 10.49 -18.02
CA ALA A 105 -5.31 10.83 -16.81
C ALA A 105 -6.38 9.75 -16.56
N ILE A 106 -6.33 9.12 -15.39
CA ILE A 106 -7.29 8.10 -14.95
C ILE A 106 -8.15 8.72 -13.87
N LYS A 107 -9.39 9.07 -14.21
CA LYS A 107 -10.31 9.68 -13.25
C LYS A 107 -10.66 8.73 -12.11
N PHE A 108 -11.15 9.30 -11.01
CA PHE A 108 -11.70 8.49 -9.92
C PHE A 108 -12.72 7.46 -10.45
N GLY A 109 -12.54 6.18 -10.09
CA GLY A 109 -13.44 5.10 -10.50
C GLY A 109 -13.26 4.64 -11.95
N GLU A 110 -12.35 5.24 -12.72
CA GLU A 110 -12.04 4.81 -14.07
C GLU A 110 -10.89 3.79 -14.13
N THR A 111 -10.82 3.13 -15.29
CA THR A 111 -9.74 2.24 -15.65
C THR A 111 -8.96 2.72 -16.85
N ALA A 112 -7.72 2.25 -16.93
CA ALA A 112 -6.87 2.28 -18.11
C ALA A 112 -6.30 0.89 -18.38
N GLU A 113 -5.79 0.69 -19.57
CA GLU A 113 -5.10 -0.53 -20.00
C GLU A 113 -3.62 -0.25 -20.15
N LEU A 114 -2.78 -1.02 -19.43
CA LEU A 114 -1.33 -1.03 -19.59
C LEU A 114 -0.97 -2.19 -20.52
N LYS A 115 -0.60 -1.87 -21.76
CA LYS A 115 -0.10 -2.85 -22.72
C LYS A 115 1.41 -2.98 -22.56
N VAL A 116 1.90 -4.21 -22.45
CA VAL A 116 3.32 -4.55 -22.33
C VAL A 116 3.72 -5.46 -23.49
N MET A 117 4.82 -5.13 -24.14
CA MET A 117 5.35 -5.82 -25.32
C MET A 117 6.78 -6.27 -25.06
N PHE A 118 7.12 -7.46 -25.54
CA PHE A 118 8.47 -8.01 -25.48
C PHE A 118 8.94 -8.41 -26.88
N ASP A 119 10.12 -7.93 -27.26
CA ASP A 119 10.78 -8.25 -28.53
C ASP A 119 11.91 -9.28 -28.32
N PRO A 120 11.72 -10.57 -28.65
CA PRO A 120 12.76 -11.59 -28.49
C PRO A 120 13.94 -11.40 -29.44
N ASN A 121 13.84 -10.50 -30.44
CA ASN A 121 14.89 -10.24 -31.42
C ASN A 121 15.77 -9.05 -31.07
N TYR A 122 15.56 -8.38 -29.92
CA TYR A 122 16.28 -7.14 -29.63
C TYR A 122 17.75 -7.38 -29.26
N HIS A 123 18.03 -8.02 -28.14
CA HIS A 123 19.36 -8.47 -27.74
C HIS A 123 19.26 -9.83 -27.05
N TYR A 124 20.41 -10.46 -26.80
CA TYR A 124 20.44 -11.75 -26.12
C TYR A 124 19.99 -11.59 -24.66
N GLU A 125 19.16 -12.51 -24.20
CA GLU A 125 18.68 -12.61 -22.83
C GLU A 125 19.20 -13.87 -22.16
N SER A 126 19.04 -13.99 -20.84
CA SER A 126 19.45 -15.19 -20.12
C SER A 126 18.85 -16.47 -20.72
N ASP A 127 19.63 -17.55 -20.76
CA ASP A 127 19.10 -18.87 -21.09
C ASP A 127 18.07 -19.28 -20.02
N GLY A 128 17.01 -19.98 -20.45
CA GLY A 128 15.91 -20.39 -19.57
C GLY A 128 14.90 -19.27 -19.29
N ARG A 129 14.09 -19.48 -18.27
CA ARG A 129 12.99 -18.59 -17.92
C ARG A 129 13.47 -17.39 -17.10
N PHE A 130 13.10 -16.19 -17.54
CA PHE A 130 13.38 -14.92 -16.85
C PHE A 130 12.14 -14.02 -16.84
N PHE A 131 12.23 -12.86 -16.19
CA PHE A 131 11.16 -11.87 -16.22
C PHE A 131 11.68 -10.46 -16.50
N ARG A 132 10.81 -9.64 -17.07
CA ARG A 132 10.98 -8.19 -17.20
C ARG A 132 9.84 -7.47 -16.49
N THR A 133 10.04 -6.21 -16.16
CA THR A 133 9.09 -5.40 -15.40
C THR A 133 8.80 -4.10 -16.12
N THR A 134 7.61 -3.57 -15.84
CA THR A 134 7.28 -2.17 -16.10
C THR A 134 6.53 -1.60 -14.90
N THR A 135 6.79 -0.33 -14.64
CA THR A 135 6.24 0.40 -13.49
C THR A 135 5.44 1.59 -14.00
N ILE A 136 4.31 1.90 -13.38
CA ILE A 136 3.53 3.10 -13.69
C ILE A 136 3.96 4.23 -12.77
N LYS A 137 4.62 5.26 -13.31
CA LYS A 137 4.99 6.50 -12.60
C LYS A 137 3.84 7.50 -12.66
N SER A 138 3.44 8.07 -11.53
CA SER A 138 2.29 8.97 -11.45
C SER A 138 2.28 9.82 -10.18
N ASN A 139 1.31 10.74 -10.07
CA ASN A 139 1.00 11.46 -8.83
C ASN A 139 0.20 10.63 -7.79
N ALA A 140 0.04 9.31 -7.99
CA ALA A 140 -0.64 8.45 -7.02
C ALA A 140 0.14 8.35 -5.71
N GLN A 141 -0.56 8.30 -4.58
CA GLN A 141 0.05 8.03 -3.29
C GLN A 141 0.34 6.52 -3.12
N GLY A 142 1.45 6.21 -2.47
CA GLY A 142 1.90 4.84 -2.20
C GLY A 142 3.01 4.40 -3.13
N GLU A 143 3.20 3.08 -3.22
CA GLU A 143 4.16 2.49 -4.16
C GLU A 143 3.60 2.51 -5.58
N ASP A 144 4.48 2.79 -6.54
CA ASP A 144 4.14 2.72 -7.95
C ASP A 144 3.72 1.29 -8.34
N PRO A 145 2.59 1.10 -9.04
CA PRO A 145 2.20 -0.22 -9.54
C PRO A 145 3.25 -0.78 -10.49
N GLU A 146 3.69 -2.01 -10.24
CA GLU A 146 4.60 -2.77 -11.10
C GLU A 146 3.92 -4.06 -11.58
N VAL A 147 4.20 -4.44 -12.83
CA VAL A 147 3.85 -5.75 -13.39
C VAL A 147 5.08 -6.50 -13.88
N LYS A 148 5.00 -7.83 -13.83
CA LYS A 148 6.03 -8.76 -14.34
C LYS A 148 5.53 -9.49 -15.57
N ILE A 149 6.37 -9.58 -16.59
CA ILE A 149 6.16 -10.52 -17.69
C ILE A 149 7.24 -11.60 -17.63
N TRP A 150 6.83 -12.86 -17.52
CA TRP A 150 7.71 -14.02 -17.57
C TRP A 150 7.81 -14.53 -19.01
N VAL A 151 9.02 -14.97 -19.38
CA VAL A 151 9.30 -15.47 -20.73
C VAL A 151 10.52 -16.40 -20.71
N GLU A 152 10.50 -17.39 -21.61
CA GLU A 152 11.68 -18.17 -22.01
C GLU A 152 11.81 -18.04 -23.54
N VAL A 153 13.01 -17.73 -24.03
CA VAL A 153 13.23 -17.50 -25.47
C VAL A 153 13.94 -18.70 -26.10
N GLU A 154 13.30 -19.29 -27.11
CA GLU A 154 13.92 -20.24 -28.04
C GLU A 154 14.52 -19.47 -29.22
N TYR A 155 15.85 -19.35 -29.25
CA TYR A 155 16.61 -18.67 -30.31
C TYR A 155 16.75 -19.55 -31.57
N ASP A 156 15.62 -19.88 -32.19
CA ASP A 156 15.54 -20.77 -33.35
C ASP A 156 16.14 -20.20 -34.64
N LEU A 157 16.34 -18.88 -34.70
CA LEU A 157 17.03 -18.22 -35.83
C LEU A 157 18.54 -18.02 -35.59
N GLY A 158 19.03 -18.29 -34.39
CA GLY A 158 20.42 -18.03 -33.98
C GLY A 158 20.63 -16.65 -33.36
N LYS A 159 21.57 -16.58 -32.41
CA LYS A 159 21.91 -15.36 -31.66
C LYS A 159 22.56 -14.28 -32.55
N ASP A 160 23.12 -14.66 -33.70
CA ASP A 160 23.66 -13.75 -34.72
C ASP A 160 22.57 -12.97 -35.48
N LYS A 161 21.30 -13.39 -35.37
CA LYS A 161 20.15 -12.73 -36.00
C LYS A 161 19.45 -11.70 -35.12
N LEU A 162 19.99 -11.43 -33.93
CA LEU A 162 19.48 -10.39 -33.04
C LEU A 162 19.84 -9.00 -33.57
N LYS A 163 19.01 -7.99 -33.26
CA LYS A 163 19.28 -6.58 -33.61
C LYS A 163 20.59 -6.09 -32.99
N PHE A 164 20.89 -6.56 -31.77
CA PHE A 164 22.12 -6.31 -31.05
C PHE A 164 22.72 -7.65 -30.58
N PRO A 165 23.50 -8.34 -31.44
CA PRO A 165 24.08 -9.63 -31.10
C PRO A 165 25.19 -9.48 -30.04
N PRO A 166 25.42 -10.50 -29.20
CA PRO A 166 26.54 -10.50 -28.25
C PRO A 166 27.88 -10.42 -29.00
N LYS A 167 28.84 -9.70 -28.44
CA LYS A 167 30.22 -9.70 -28.96
C LYS A 167 30.89 -11.02 -28.58
N GLU A 168 31.55 -11.64 -29.54
CA GLU A 168 32.40 -12.83 -29.32
C GLU A 168 33.57 -12.53 -28.39
#